data_AF-W4Q4G3-F1
#
_entry.id   AF-W4Q4G3-F1
#
_cell.length_a   1.000
_cell.length_b   1.000
_cell.length_c   1.000
_cell.angle_alpha   90.00
_cell.angle_beta   90.00
_cell.angle_gamma   90.00
#
_symmetry.space_group_name_H-M   'P 1'
#
loop_
_entity.id
_entity.type
_entity.pdbx_description
1 polymer ?
#
loop_
_entity_poly.entity_id
_entity_poly.type
_entity_poly.pdbx_seq_one_letter_code
_entity_poly.pdbx_strand_id
1 'polypeptide(L)'
;MIYLKDTCLFINRFTSLGVIELLQSYKESSNKFGITDVVMNELRPGSAVKPEDADKSNSMLGVVNILEKSRDIKKYDVETDDEYKKNFKKIRKQFYGHLEDINAVKKALKNNEISKAAFKNRSYRYKDYGECSCIAVAMLNPDEVSIVSDDKGRVFLKPNINLFDKYKDSHGINVLGYNEWLTEVGNYSSSKSG
;
A
#
# COMPACT_ATOMS: atom_id res chain seq x y z
N MET A 1 -11.98 -4.53 12.51
CA MET A 1 -11.09 -4.80 11.36
C MET A 1 -10.24 -3.57 11.09
N ILE A 2 -8.95 -3.75 10.78
CA ILE A 2 -8.04 -2.68 10.37
C ILE A 2 -7.82 -2.81 8.87
N TYR A 3 -8.06 -1.74 8.12
CA TYR A 3 -7.95 -1.77 6.66
C TYR A 3 -6.75 -0.95 6.19
N LEU A 4 -5.63 -1.61 5.92
CA LEU A 4 -4.41 -1.02 5.36
C LEU A 4 -4.66 -0.53 3.95
N LYS A 5 -4.39 0.75 3.70
CA LYS A 5 -4.53 1.36 2.38
C LYS A 5 -3.19 1.39 1.66
N ASP A 6 -3.17 0.80 0.47
CA ASP A 6 -2.06 0.86 -0.45
C ASP A 6 -1.94 2.26 -1.10
N THR A 7 -0.74 2.64 -1.51
CA THR A 7 -0.40 3.92 -2.14
C THR A 7 -1.26 4.18 -3.38
N CYS A 8 -1.57 3.15 -4.17
CA CYS A 8 -2.38 3.28 -5.37
C CYS A 8 -3.78 3.85 -5.09
N LEU A 9 -4.37 3.58 -3.92
CA LEU A 9 -5.70 4.08 -3.56
C LEU A 9 -5.68 5.58 -3.26
N PHE A 10 -4.64 6.05 -2.57
CA PHE A 10 -4.46 7.48 -2.31
C PHE A 10 -4.27 8.27 -3.60
N ILE A 11 -3.57 7.69 -4.58
CA ILE A 11 -3.34 8.33 -5.87
C ILE A 11 -4.60 8.30 -6.74
N ASN A 12 -5.32 7.17 -6.80
CA ASN A 12 -6.34 6.95 -7.82
C ASN A 12 -7.79 7.07 -7.33
N ARG A 13 -8.05 6.86 -6.04
CA ARG A 13 -9.41 6.77 -5.49
C ARG A 13 -9.73 7.86 -4.48
N PHE A 14 -8.79 8.19 -3.61
CA PHE A 14 -9.07 9.14 -2.54
C PHE A 14 -8.96 10.60 -2.98
N THR A 15 -9.88 11.39 -2.42
CA THR A 15 -9.75 12.84 -2.28
C THR A 15 -9.59 13.16 -0.81
N SER A 16 -9.01 14.32 -0.49
CA SER A 16 -8.88 14.78 0.90
C SER A 16 -10.22 14.77 1.65
N LEU A 17 -11.31 15.22 1.00
CA LEU A 17 -12.66 15.22 1.57
C LEU A 17 -13.19 13.78 1.77
N GLY A 18 -13.02 12.91 0.79
CA GLY A 18 -13.50 11.53 0.88
C GLY A 18 -12.86 10.72 2.02
N VAL A 19 -11.59 10.99 2.34
CA VAL A 19 -10.93 10.37 3.52
C VAL A 19 -11.54 10.88 4.83
N ILE A 20 -11.86 12.18 4.91
CA ILE A 20 -12.50 12.76 6.10
C ILE A 20 -13.89 12.17 6.31
N GLU A 21 -14.71 12.10 5.26
CA GLU A 21 -16.07 11.52 5.30
C GLU A 21 -16.04 10.04 5.70
N LEU A 22 -15.10 9.27 5.14
CA LEU A 22 -14.88 7.88 5.52
C LEU A 22 -14.54 7.74 7.01
N LEU A 23 -13.69 8.61 7.54
CA LEU A 23 -13.29 8.52 8.94
C LEU A 23 -14.40 8.94 9.89
N GLN A 24 -15.27 9.87 9.47
CA GLN A 24 -16.50 10.16 10.20
C GLN A 24 -17.40 8.94 10.28
N SER A 25 -17.56 8.17 9.20
CA SER A 25 -18.35 6.93 9.23
C SER A 25 -17.71 5.86 10.11
N TYR A 26 -16.38 5.88 10.27
CA TYR A 26 -15.67 4.93 11.12
C TYR A 26 -15.88 5.18 12.62
N LYS A 27 -16.21 6.40 13.06
CA LYS A 27 -16.39 6.75 14.49
C LYS A 27 -17.42 5.88 15.19
N GLU A 28 -18.48 5.49 14.48
CA GLU A 28 -19.57 4.65 14.99
C GLU A 28 -19.32 3.14 14.80
N SER A 29 -18.12 2.79 14.29
CA SER A 29 -17.73 1.43 13.93
C SER A 29 -16.50 0.97 14.71
N SER A 30 -16.27 -0.34 14.74
CA SER A 30 -15.01 -0.93 15.22
C SER A 30 -13.90 -0.96 14.15
N ASN A 31 -14.14 -0.33 13.00
CA ASN A 31 -13.20 -0.34 11.88
C ASN A 31 -12.16 0.76 12.06
N LYS A 32 -10.94 0.47 11.61
CA LYS A 32 -9.83 1.44 11.65
C LYS A 32 -9.21 1.60 10.29
N PHE A 33 -8.88 2.84 9.96
CA PHE A 33 -8.13 3.16 8.76
C PHE A 33 -6.65 2.90 9.02
N GLY A 34 -6.04 1.99 8.26
CA GLY A 34 -4.65 1.59 8.43
C GLY A 34 -3.75 2.19 7.35
N ILE A 35 -2.53 2.57 7.74
CA ILE A 35 -1.50 3.01 6.80
C ILE A 35 -0.10 2.62 7.29
N THR A 36 0.82 2.35 6.39
CA THR A 36 2.24 2.12 6.72
C THR A 36 3.05 3.40 6.54
N ASP A 37 4.15 3.53 7.28
CA ASP A 37 5.16 4.57 7.08
C ASP A 37 5.77 4.56 5.66
N VAL A 38 5.90 3.39 5.04
CA VAL A 38 6.34 3.22 3.64
C VAL A 38 5.37 3.89 2.67
N VAL A 39 4.06 3.61 2.78
CA VAL A 39 3.02 4.25 1.95
C VAL A 39 3.03 5.77 2.15
N MET A 40 3.16 6.23 3.40
CA MET A 40 3.29 7.66 3.72
C MET A 40 4.50 8.31 3.05
N ASN A 41 5.62 7.61 2.99
CA ASN A 41 6.82 8.09 2.33
C ASN A 41 6.68 8.11 0.80
N GLU A 42 5.96 7.16 0.20
CA GLU A 42 5.67 7.14 -1.24
C GLU A 42 4.74 8.27 -1.67
N LEU A 43 3.84 8.71 -0.79
CA LEU A 43 2.96 9.87 -1.06
C LEU A 43 3.71 11.20 -1.04
N ARG A 44 4.96 11.27 -0.58
CA ARG A 44 5.72 12.53 -0.61
C ARG A 44 6.11 12.87 -2.05
N PRO A 45 5.68 14.02 -2.58
CA PRO A 45 6.00 14.37 -3.95
C PRO A 45 7.50 14.54 -4.13
N GLY A 46 8.06 13.88 -5.16
CA GLY A 46 9.44 14.08 -5.56
C GLY A 46 9.64 15.44 -6.24
N SER A 47 10.89 15.91 -6.31
CA SER A 47 11.25 17.21 -6.90
C SER A 47 10.95 17.36 -8.41
N ALA A 48 10.63 16.26 -9.10
CA ALA A 48 10.35 16.22 -10.54
C ALA A 48 8.86 15.91 -10.87
N VAL A 49 7.98 15.95 -9.86
CA VAL A 49 6.53 15.72 -10.04
C VAL A 49 5.87 16.99 -10.57
N LYS A 50 4.84 16.84 -11.42
CA LYS A 50 4.06 17.99 -11.91
C LYS A 50 3.42 18.74 -10.74
N PRO A 51 3.25 20.07 -10.79
CA PRO A 51 2.66 20.84 -9.70
C PRO A 51 1.31 20.30 -9.23
N GLU A 52 0.42 19.94 -10.16
CA GLU A 52 -0.92 19.41 -9.84
C GLU A 52 -0.88 18.09 -9.05
N ASP A 53 -0.01 17.17 -9.45
CA ASP A 53 0.17 15.88 -8.76
C ASP A 53 0.83 16.09 -7.38
N ALA A 54 1.72 17.08 -7.27
CA ALA A 54 2.34 17.47 -6.01
C ALA A 54 1.34 18.09 -5.04
N ASP A 55 0.44 18.94 -5.51
CA ASP A 55 -0.61 19.56 -4.70
C ASP A 55 -1.61 18.53 -4.18
N LYS A 56 -2.00 17.56 -5.01
CA LYS A 56 -2.85 16.43 -4.58
C LYS A 56 -2.16 15.62 -3.47
N SER A 57 -0.90 15.29 -3.68
CA SER A 57 -0.08 14.52 -2.73
C SER A 57 0.10 15.26 -1.40
N ASN A 58 0.40 16.56 -1.45
CA ASN A 58 0.52 17.42 -0.27
C ASN A 58 -0.81 17.54 0.49
N SER A 59 -1.93 17.70 -0.24
CA SER A 59 -3.27 17.75 0.36
C SER A 59 -3.62 16.44 1.06
N MET A 60 -3.26 15.30 0.46
CA MET A 60 -3.47 13.98 1.06
C MET A 60 -2.61 13.79 2.31
N LEU A 61 -1.33 14.15 2.25
CA LEU A 61 -0.43 14.10 3.41
C LEU A 61 -0.90 15.02 4.53
N GLY A 62 -1.42 16.21 4.20
CA GLY A 62 -2.03 17.12 5.16
C GLY A 62 -3.18 16.45 5.91
N VAL A 63 -4.08 15.80 5.19
CA VAL A 63 -5.18 15.03 5.78
C VAL A 63 -4.65 13.89 6.64
N VAL A 64 -3.76 13.03 6.14
CA VAL A 64 -3.23 11.91 6.92
C VAL A 64 -2.52 12.37 8.20
N ASN A 65 -1.75 13.46 8.13
CA ASN A 65 -1.08 14.04 9.31
C ASN A 65 -2.07 14.58 10.36
N ILE A 66 -3.17 15.21 9.93
CA ILE A 66 -4.23 15.66 10.84
C ILE A 66 -4.86 14.44 11.54
N LEU A 67 -5.11 13.38 10.78
CA LEU A 67 -5.77 12.18 11.27
C LEU A 67 -4.86 11.32 12.16
N GLU A 68 -3.56 11.34 11.92
CA GLU A 68 -2.56 10.76 12.82
C GLU A 68 -2.62 11.43 14.19
N LYS A 69 -2.69 12.78 14.21
CA LYS A 69 -2.78 13.57 15.45
C LYS A 69 -4.08 13.34 16.21
N SER A 70 -5.20 13.15 15.49
CA SER A 70 -6.49 12.84 16.12
C SER A 70 -6.62 11.38 16.57
N ARG A 71 -5.64 10.52 16.26
CA ARG A 71 -5.66 9.06 16.51
C ARG A 71 -6.79 8.32 15.79
N ASP A 72 -7.33 8.91 14.73
CA ASP A 72 -8.39 8.30 13.91
C ASP A 72 -7.84 7.26 12.91
N ILE A 73 -6.51 7.23 12.71
CA ILE A 73 -5.82 6.23 11.89
C ILE A 73 -4.89 5.36 12.73
N LYS A 74 -4.74 4.10 12.32
CA LYS A 74 -3.72 3.18 12.82
C LYS A 74 -2.52 3.20 11.89
N LYS A 75 -1.40 3.74 12.38
CA LYS A 75 -0.12 3.69 11.68
C LYS A 75 0.67 2.44 12.05
N TYR A 76 1.39 1.91 11.07
CA TYR A 76 2.35 0.82 11.23
C TYR A 76 3.72 1.27 10.75
N ASP A 77 4.70 1.26 11.65
CA ASP A 77 6.06 1.71 11.36
C ASP A 77 6.93 0.53 10.89
N VAL A 78 6.84 0.18 9.60
CA VAL A 78 7.52 -0.97 8.99
C VAL A 78 9.05 -0.76 8.98
N GLU A 79 9.54 0.48 9.00
CA GLU A 79 10.98 0.76 9.00
C GLU A 79 11.63 0.56 10.37
N THR A 80 10.87 0.66 11.46
CA THR A 80 11.39 0.65 12.84
C THR A 80 10.94 -0.55 13.66
N ASP A 81 9.73 -1.09 13.44
CA ASP A 81 9.27 -2.31 14.09
C ASP A 81 10.02 -3.54 13.56
N ASP A 82 10.63 -4.32 14.46
CA ASP A 82 11.53 -5.41 14.07
C ASP A 82 10.82 -6.53 13.30
N GLU A 83 9.58 -6.87 13.64
CA GLU A 83 8.84 -7.95 12.98
C GLU A 83 8.39 -7.53 11.59
N TYR A 84 7.77 -6.35 11.47
CA TYR A 84 7.37 -5.81 10.17
C TYR A 84 8.58 -5.60 9.26
N LYS A 85 9.67 -5.04 9.78
CA LYS A 85 10.91 -4.81 9.03
C LYS A 85 11.53 -6.11 8.53
N LYS A 86 11.52 -7.16 9.36
CA LYS A 86 12.02 -8.48 8.98
C LYS A 86 11.18 -9.10 7.86
N ASN A 87 9.85 -9.06 7.99
CA ASN A 87 8.93 -9.57 6.98
C ASN A 87 9.06 -8.79 5.67
N PHE A 88 9.06 -7.46 5.75
CA PHE A 88 9.25 -6.58 4.60
C PHE A 88 10.55 -6.90 3.85
N LYS A 89 11.68 -6.97 4.55
CA LYS A 89 12.98 -7.33 3.95
C LYS A 89 12.94 -8.72 3.29
N LYS A 90 12.27 -9.70 3.90
CA LYS A 90 12.12 -11.05 3.34
C LYS A 90 11.32 -11.02 2.04
N ILE A 91 10.18 -10.33 2.01
CA ILE A 91 9.36 -10.14 0.81
C ILE A 91 10.19 -9.45 -0.28
N ARG A 92 10.80 -8.30 0.03
CA ARG A 92 11.64 -7.52 -0.90
C ARG A 92 12.75 -8.37 -1.50
N LYS A 93 13.51 -9.09 -0.66
CA LYS A 93 14.60 -9.96 -1.12
C LYS A 93 14.10 -11.06 -2.06
N GLN A 94 12.98 -11.71 -1.71
CA GLN A 94 12.45 -12.83 -2.47
C GLN A 94 11.95 -12.43 -3.87
N PHE A 95 11.20 -11.33 -3.97
CA PHE A 95 10.57 -10.95 -5.24
C PHE A 95 11.37 -9.92 -6.00
N TYR A 96 12.02 -8.98 -5.32
CA TYR A 96 12.66 -7.79 -5.90
C TYR A 96 14.18 -7.73 -5.72
N GLY A 97 14.81 -8.73 -5.07
CA GLY A 97 16.28 -8.77 -4.94
C GLY A 97 17.00 -8.73 -6.30
N HIS A 98 16.34 -9.20 -7.36
CA HIS A 98 16.84 -9.12 -8.73
C HIS A 98 16.98 -7.69 -9.28
N LEU A 99 16.31 -6.70 -8.69
CA LEU A 99 16.46 -5.28 -9.07
C LEU A 99 17.78 -4.68 -8.57
N GLU A 100 18.44 -5.33 -7.61
CA GLU A 100 19.75 -4.95 -7.07
C GLU A 100 20.89 -5.76 -7.72
N ASP A 101 20.58 -6.87 -8.38
CA ASP A 101 21.56 -7.70 -9.09
C ASP A 101 21.91 -7.10 -10.46
N ILE A 102 23.15 -6.63 -10.59
CA ILE A 102 23.69 -6.02 -11.82
C ILE A 102 23.55 -6.96 -13.03
N ASN A 103 23.70 -8.27 -12.86
CA ASN A 103 23.60 -9.23 -13.96
C ASN A 103 22.15 -9.41 -14.41
N ALA A 104 21.22 -9.49 -13.46
CA ALA A 104 19.79 -9.55 -13.76
C ALA A 104 19.32 -8.27 -14.48
N VAL A 105 19.73 -7.10 -14.01
CA VAL A 105 19.40 -5.81 -14.63
C VAL A 105 19.97 -5.70 -16.05
N LYS A 106 21.25 -6.08 -16.26
CA LYS A 106 21.86 -6.08 -17.60
C LYS A 106 21.11 -6.98 -18.57
N LYS A 107 20.67 -8.16 -18.12
CA LYS A 107 19.87 -9.09 -18.91
C LYS A 107 18.50 -8.49 -19.27
N ALA A 108 17.80 -7.91 -18.30
CA ALA A 108 16.50 -7.28 -18.52
C ALA A 108 16.58 -6.10 -19.51
N LEU A 109 17.64 -5.27 -19.42
CA LEU A 109 17.91 -4.21 -20.40
C LEU A 109 18.19 -4.75 -21.80
N LYS A 110 18.97 -5.83 -21.90
CA LYS A 110 19.29 -6.47 -23.20
C LYS A 110 18.05 -7.09 -23.85
N ASN A 111 17.16 -7.64 -23.05
CA ASN A 111 15.91 -8.26 -23.50
C ASN A 111 14.77 -7.25 -23.77
N ASN A 112 15.01 -5.95 -23.56
CA ASN A 112 13.98 -4.90 -23.61
C ASN A 112 12.82 -5.09 -22.62
N GLU A 113 13.03 -5.83 -21.53
CA GLU A 113 12.05 -5.98 -20.44
C GLU A 113 11.95 -4.69 -19.60
N ILE A 114 13.02 -3.90 -19.58
CA ILE A 114 13.07 -2.56 -19.00
C ILE A 114 13.78 -1.58 -19.94
N SER A 115 13.37 -0.31 -19.92
CA SER A 115 14.06 0.75 -20.66
C SER A 115 15.18 1.38 -19.83
N LYS A 116 16.17 1.99 -20.50
CA LYS A 116 17.22 2.77 -19.83
C LYS A 116 16.63 3.95 -19.03
N ALA A 117 15.55 4.56 -19.53
CA ALA A 117 14.86 5.64 -18.84
C ALA A 117 14.18 5.15 -17.56
N ALA A 118 13.49 4.01 -17.62
CA ALA A 118 12.86 3.38 -16.46
C ALA A 118 13.92 2.98 -15.40
N PHE A 119 15.03 2.38 -15.82
CA PHE A 119 16.12 2.01 -14.91
C PHE A 119 16.78 3.23 -14.22
N LYS A 120 16.93 4.34 -14.94
CA LYS A 120 17.45 5.60 -14.37
C LYS A 120 16.48 6.29 -13.42
N ASN A 121 15.19 5.93 -13.46
CA ASN A 121 14.21 6.49 -12.54
C ASN A 121 14.47 5.98 -11.12
N ARG A 122 14.50 6.89 -10.14
CA ARG A 122 14.68 6.54 -8.73
C ARG A 122 13.66 5.50 -8.26
N SER A 123 12.42 5.55 -8.75
CA SER A 123 11.35 4.62 -8.37
C SER A 123 11.56 3.18 -8.85
N TYR A 124 12.53 2.92 -9.74
CA TYR A 124 12.83 1.58 -10.23
C TYR A 124 13.09 0.59 -9.10
N ARG A 125 13.90 0.96 -8.11
CA ARG A 125 14.22 0.09 -6.96
C ARG A 125 13.06 -0.01 -5.97
N TYR A 126 12.19 0.99 -5.97
CA TYR A 126 11.06 1.11 -5.06
C TYR A 126 9.76 0.53 -5.62
N LYS A 127 9.83 -0.26 -6.69
CA LYS A 127 8.66 -0.93 -7.25
C LYS A 127 7.98 -1.80 -6.20
N ASP A 128 6.69 -1.57 -6.03
CA ASP A 128 5.76 -2.31 -5.20
C ASP A 128 6.12 -2.30 -3.70
N TYR A 129 6.70 -1.19 -3.23
CA TYR A 129 7.09 -1.00 -1.82
C TYR A 129 5.86 -0.87 -0.92
N GLY A 130 4.86 -0.08 -1.31
CA GLY A 130 3.57 0.04 -0.63
C GLY A 130 2.93 -1.32 -0.35
N GLU A 131 2.73 -2.12 -1.40
CA GLU A 131 2.14 -3.46 -1.36
C GLU A 131 2.96 -4.40 -0.47
N CYS A 132 4.28 -4.43 -0.64
CA CYS A 132 5.17 -5.24 0.20
C CYS A 132 5.06 -4.86 1.68
N SER A 133 4.90 -3.57 2.00
CA SER A 133 4.76 -3.09 3.37
C SER A 133 3.41 -3.46 3.97
N CYS A 134 2.32 -3.37 3.19
CA CYS A 134 1.00 -3.82 3.63
C CYS A 134 0.98 -5.32 3.92
N ILE A 135 1.59 -6.14 3.05
CA ILE A 135 1.71 -7.59 3.25
C ILE A 135 2.52 -7.90 4.51
N ALA A 136 3.63 -7.20 4.73
CA ALA A 136 4.50 -7.42 5.89
C ALA A 136 3.78 -7.26 7.24
N VAL A 137 2.80 -6.35 7.28
CA VAL A 137 1.93 -6.12 8.45
C VAL A 137 0.80 -7.15 8.50
N ALA A 138 0.05 -7.31 7.41
CA ALA A 138 -1.13 -8.17 7.37
C ALA A 138 -0.82 -9.63 7.69
N MET A 139 0.35 -10.13 7.28
CA MET A 139 0.75 -11.52 7.53
C MET A 139 0.98 -11.88 9.00
N LEU A 140 1.13 -10.89 9.90
CA LEU A 140 1.25 -11.15 11.33
C LEU A 140 -0.11 -11.31 12.01
N ASN A 141 -1.15 -10.63 11.52
CA ASN A 141 -2.49 -10.63 12.11
C ASN A 141 -3.56 -10.69 11.00
N PRO A 142 -3.61 -11.77 10.20
CA PRO A 142 -4.45 -11.85 9.00
C PRO A 142 -5.96 -11.73 9.28
N ASP A 143 -6.39 -12.12 10.48
CA ASP A 143 -7.80 -12.04 10.91
C ASP A 143 -8.21 -10.63 11.38
N GLU A 144 -7.24 -9.78 11.73
CA GLU A 144 -7.49 -8.43 12.23
C GLU A 144 -7.16 -7.33 11.22
N VAL A 145 -6.34 -7.66 10.22
CA VAL A 145 -5.77 -6.72 9.25
C VAL A 145 -6.06 -7.16 7.83
N SER A 146 -6.85 -6.36 7.11
CA SER A 146 -7.10 -6.52 5.68
C SER A 146 -6.36 -5.45 4.88
N ILE A 147 -5.91 -5.81 3.69
CA ILE A 147 -5.31 -4.88 2.72
C ILE A 147 -6.43 -4.42 1.78
N VAL A 148 -6.45 -3.13 1.45
CA VAL A 148 -7.28 -2.61 0.37
C VAL A 148 -6.34 -2.08 -0.71
N SER A 149 -6.44 -2.65 -1.91
CA SER A 149 -5.67 -2.25 -3.08
C SER A 149 -6.46 -2.57 -4.35
N ASP A 150 -6.36 -1.68 -5.34
CA ASP A 150 -6.84 -1.94 -6.70
C ASP A 150 -5.70 -2.45 -7.61
N ASP A 151 -4.48 -2.58 -7.07
CA ASP A 151 -3.38 -3.19 -7.81
C ASP A 151 -3.61 -4.69 -7.99
N LYS A 152 -3.14 -5.21 -9.13
CA LYS A 152 -3.25 -6.63 -9.45
C LYS A 152 -2.20 -7.49 -8.75
N GLY A 153 -1.31 -6.90 -7.95
CA GLY A 153 -0.25 -7.55 -7.17
C GLY A 153 0.84 -8.20 -8.01
N ARG A 154 0.91 -7.93 -9.32
CA ARG A 154 1.83 -8.61 -10.23
C ARG A 154 3.25 -8.09 -10.05
N VAL A 155 4.17 -8.98 -9.71
CA VAL A 155 5.57 -8.62 -9.49
C VAL A 155 6.19 -8.05 -10.75
N PHE A 156 6.79 -6.86 -10.64
CA PHE A 156 7.55 -6.24 -11.72
C PHE A 156 8.61 -7.21 -12.29
N LEU A 157 8.65 -7.35 -13.63
CA LEU A 157 9.48 -8.31 -14.38
C LEU A 157 9.19 -9.81 -14.15
N LYS A 158 8.18 -10.15 -13.33
CA LYS A 158 7.71 -11.52 -13.12
C LYS A 158 6.18 -11.54 -13.13
N PRO A 159 5.51 -11.21 -14.25
CA PRO A 159 4.07 -10.98 -14.31
C PRO A 159 3.20 -12.23 -14.03
N ASN A 160 3.81 -13.41 -14.00
CA ASN A 160 3.17 -14.68 -13.63
C ASN A 160 3.13 -14.90 -12.10
N ILE A 161 3.77 -14.02 -11.32
CA ILE A 161 3.77 -14.07 -9.87
C ILE A 161 2.91 -12.93 -9.35
N ASN A 162 1.86 -13.27 -8.59
CA ASN A 162 1.06 -12.31 -7.85
C ASN A 162 1.44 -12.38 -6.36
N LEU A 163 1.82 -11.23 -5.78
CA LEU A 163 2.16 -11.11 -4.36
C LEU A 163 0.96 -11.43 -3.48
N PHE A 164 -0.21 -10.85 -3.78
CA PHE A 164 -1.39 -10.99 -2.95
C PHE A 164 -1.86 -12.43 -2.91
N ASP A 165 -1.98 -13.10 -4.06
CA ASP A 165 -2.39 -14.52 -4.12
C ASP A 165 -1.42 -15.39 -3.32
N LYS A 166 -0.12 -15.18 -3.48
CA LYS A 166 0.90 -15.96 -2.77
C LYS A 166 0.82 -15.82 -1.26
N TYR A 167 0.58 -14.62 -0.75
CA TYR A 167 0.47 -14.40 0.70
C TYR A 167 -0.92 -14.75 1.23
N LYS A 168 -1.96 -14.69 0.40
CA LYS A 168 -3.29 -15.22 0.73
C LYS A 168 -3.22 -16.73 0.95
N ASP A 169 -2.59 -17.46 0.04
CA ASP A 169 -2.44 -18.91 0.14
C ASP A 169 -1.56 -19.35 1.33
N SER A 170 -0.50 -18.60 1.62
CA SER A 170 0.49 -19.01 2.63
C SER A 170 0.24 -18.49 4.04
N HIS A 171 -0.43 -17.34 4.19
CA HIS A 171 -0.64 -16.68 5.48
C HIS A 171 -2.10 -16.26 5.72
N GLY A 172 -3.01 -16.56 4.80
CA GLY A 172 -4.43 -16.23 4.97
C GLY A 172 -4.75 -14.75 4.92
N ILE A 173 -3.88 -13.90 4.36
CA ILE A 173 -4.17 -12.46 4.30
C ILE A 173 -5.44 -12.18 3.48
N ASN A 174 -6.21 -11.19 3.92
CA ASN A 174 -7.36 -10.70 3.18
C ASN A 174 -6.98 -9.47 2.35
N VAL A 175 -7.36 -9.46 1.07
CA VAL A 175 -7.12 -8.35 0.14
C VAL A 175 -8.43 -8.03 -0.57
N LEU A 176 -8.84 -6.77 -0.49
CA LEU A 176 -10.11 -6.27 -1.01
C LEU A 176 -9.85 -5.19 -2.07
N GLY A 177 -10.63 -5.21 -3.14
CA GLY A 177 -10.72 -4.06 -4.04
C GLY A 177 -11.42 -2.87 -3.34
N TYR A 178 -11.21 -1.66 -3.85
CA TYR A 178 -11.80 -0.45 -3.26
C TYR A 178 -13.33 -0.53 -3.12
N ASN A 179 -14.02 -0.99 -4.15
CA ASN A 179 -15.48 -1.10 -4.14
C ASN A 179 -16.00 -2.23 -3.23
N GLU A 180 -15.27 -3.34 -3.16
CA GLU A 180 -15.59 -4.45 -2.25
C GLU A 180 -15.49 -3.97 -0.81
N TRP A 181 -14.40 -3.29 -0.48
CA TRP A 181 -14.20 -2.69 0.83
C TRP A 181 -15.26 -1.64 1.17
N LEU A 182 -15.65 -0.76 0.23
CA LEU A 182 -16.73 0.20 0.46
C LEU A 182 -18.06 -0.48 0.78
N THR A 183 -18.35 -1.59 0.11
CA THR A 183 -19.56 -2.39 0.38
C THR A 183 -19.51 -3.02 1.77
N GLU A 184 -18.35 -3.53 2.18
CA GLU A 184 -18.15 -4.13 3.50
C GLU A 184 -18.33 -3.11 4.64
N VAL A 185 -17.79 -1.90 4.50
CA VAL A 185 -17.97 -0.85 5.52
C VAL A 185 -19.36 -0.21 5.46
N GLY A 186 -19.98 -0.13 4.29
CA GLY A 186 -21.33 0.42 4.10
C GLY A 186 -22.44 -0.50 4.60
N ASN A 187 -22.28 -1.82 4.49
CA ASN A 187 -23.24 -2.79 5.04
C ASN A 187 -23.17 -2.91 6.57
N TYR A 188 -22.04 -2.53 7.18
CA TYR A 188 -21.86 -2.57 8.63
C TYR A 188 -22.66 -1.48 9.37
N SER A 189 -23.02 -0.38 8.70
CA SER A 189 -23.86 0.68 9.26
C SER A 189 -25.35 0.35 9.23
N SER A 190 -25.79 -0.49 8.27
CA SER A 190 -27.17 -0.94 8.14
C SER A 190 -27.51 -2.19 8.98
N SER A 191 -26.51 -2.94 9.44
CA SER A 191 -26.71 -4.12 10.29
C SER A 191 -26.84 -3.82 11.79
N LYS A 192 -26.75 -2.56 12.22
CA LYS A 192 -26.95 -2.13 13.63
C LYS A 192 -28.34 -1.53 13.91
N SER A 193 -29.25 -1.57 12.93
CA SER A 193 -30.60 -1.01 13.04
C SER A 193 -31.69 -2.07 13.26
N GLY A 194 -31.34 -3.27 13.72
CA GLY A 194 -32.25 -4.38 13.98
C GLY A 194 -32.44 -4.67 15.45
#